data_AF-A0A966GFF4-F1
#
_entry.id   AF-A0A966GFF4-F1
#
_cell.length_a   1.000
_cell.length_b   1.000
_cell.length_c   1.000
_cell.angle_alpha   90.00
_cell.angle_beta   90.00
_cell.angle_gamma   90.00
#
_symmetry.space_group_name_H-M   'P 1'
#
loop_
_entity.id
_entity.type
_entity.pdbx_description
1 polymer ?
#
loop_
_entity_poly.entity_id
_entity_poly.type
_entity_poly.pdbx_seq_one_letter_code
_entity_poly.pdbx_strand_id
1 'polypeptide(L)'
;MFVIFRWLLWLTTGLIGLVIAGLLLVYFFAARSLPDYDGTYAVAGISAPVEVVRDNANVPHLFGATDSDVFFALGYVHAQDRMWQMTMLRRTAQGRLSELFGARTLPIDMLLRRLDLYGLATSSVAAQDAPTLAALEAYADGVNAWLAEVNSGARGRGAPEMWIFNHPVAPWQPADSLAILKLMALQLSSHLEAEVLR
;
A
#
# COMPACT_ATOMS: atom_id res chain seq x y z
N MET A 1 -37.20 9.68 42.21
CA MET A 1 -35.84 10.26 42.07
C MET A 1 -34.73 9.20 42.09
N PHE A 2 -34.67 8.32 43.10
CA PHE A 2 -33.64 7.27 43.21
C PHE A 2 -33.57 6.26 42.05
N VAL A 3 -34.70 5.86 41.48
CA VAL A 3 -34.75 4.90 40.36
C VAL A 3 -34.13 5.48 39.09
N ILE A 4 -34.44 6.73 38.76
CA ILE A 4 -33.90 7.44 37.59
C ILE A 4 -32.38 7.61 37.73
N PHE A 5 -31.93 7.99 38.93
CA PHE A 5 -30.49 8.12 39.23
C PHE A 5 -29.74 6.79 39.05
N ARG A 6 -30.32 5.67 39.52
CA ARG A 6 -29.70 4.34 39.37
C ARG A 6 -29.60 3.88 37.91
N TRP A 7 -30.65 4.11 37.11
CA TRP A 7 -30.64 3.82 35.67
C TRP A 7 -29.64 4.70 34.90
N LEU A 8 -29.56 5.99 35.23
CA LEU A 8 -28.60 6.90 34.61
C LEU A 8 -27.15 6.49 34.92
N LEU A 9 -26.88 6.06 36.15
CA LEU A 9 -25.56 5.56 36.55
C LEU A 9 -25.20 4.28 35.80
N TRP A 10 -26.12 3.32 35.70
CA TRP A 10 -25.88 2.07 34.94
C TRP A 10 -25.68 2.31 33.44
N LEU A 11 -26.45 3.22 32.83
CA LEU A 11 -26.27 3.60 31.44
C LEU A 11 -24.92 4.29 31.22
N THR A 12 -24.51 5.16 32.14
CA THR A 12 -23.23 5.86 32.05
C THR A 12 -22.06 4.89 32.22
N THR A 13 -22.12 3.98 33.20
CA THR A 13 -21.09 2.95 33.39
C THR A 13 -21.03 1.98 32.21
N GLY A 14 -22.20 1.59 31.67
CA GLY A 14 -22.27 0.77 30.46
C GLY A 14 -21.67 1.46 29.24
N LEU A 15 -21.95 2.76 29.06
CA LEU A 15 -21.37 3.58 27.99
C LEU A 15 -19.85 3.71 28.13
N ILE A 16 -19.35 3.97 29.35
CA ILE A 16 -17.91 4.02 29.64
C ILE A 16 -17.27 2.67 29.33
N GLY A 17 -17.89 1.57 29.75
CA GLY A 17 -17.42 0.21 29.44
C GLY A 17 -17.35 -0.07 27.94
N LEU A 18 -18.36 0.34 27.18
CA LEU A 18 -18.37 0.21 25.71
C LEU A 18 -17.30 1.07 25.04
N VAL A 19 -17.08 2.29 25.52
CA VAL A 19 -16.02 3.17 25.00
C VAL A 19 -14.64 2.56 25.27
N ILE A 20 -14.39 2.07 26.49
CA ILE A 20 -13.13 1.42 26.84
C ILE A 20 -12.92 0.16 25.99
N ALA A 21 -13.94 -0.69 25.86
CA ALA A 21 -13.88 -1.87 25.03
C ALA A 21 -13.60 -1.53 23.55
N GLY A 22 -14.25 -0.49 23.03
CA GLY A 22 -14.00 0.03 21.69
C GLY A 22 -12.57 0.52 21.50
N LEU A 23 -12.04 1.30 22.44
CA LEU A 23 -10.65 1.78 22.41
C LEU A 23 -9.64 0.64 22.48
N LEU A 24 -9.86 -0.35 23.35
CA LEU A 24 -9.00 -1.54 23.46
C LEU A 24 -9.01 -2.35 22.17
N LEU A 25 -10.17 -2.47 21.53
CA LEU A 25 -10.32 -3.19 20.27
C LEU A 25 -9.58 -2.45 19.15
N VAL A 26 -9.75 -1.13 19.02
CA VAL A 26 -9.00 -0.29 18.07
C VAL A 26 -7.49 -0.41 18.29
N TYR A 27 -7.03 -0.31 19.53
CA TYR A 27 -5.61 -0.47 19.88
C TYR A 27 -5.09 -1.86 19.50
N PHE A 28 -5.83 -2.92 19.82
CA PHE A 28 -5.44 -4.30 19.51
C PHE A 28 -5.27 -4.51 18.00
N PHE A 29 -6.20 -4.02 17.19
CA PHE A 29 -6.11 -4.12 15.73
C PHE A 29 -4.99 -3.26 15.15
N ALA A 30 -4.80 -2.04 15.66
CA ALA A 30 -3.70 -1.17 15.23
C ALA A 30 -2.33 -1.79 15.56
N ALA A 31 -2.13 -2.30 16.77
CA ALA A 31 -0.89 -2.93 17.18
C ALA A 31 -0.56 -4.19 16.35
N ARG A 32 -1.58 -4.97 15.97
CA ARG A 32 -1.44 -6.16 15.11
C ARG A 32 -1.13 -5.84 13.64
N SER A 33 -1.39 -4.61 13.20
CA SER A 33 -1.11 -4.17 11.83
C SER A 33 0.31 -3.65 11.63
N LEU A 34 1.07 -3.45 12.72
CA LEU A 34 2.46 -3.05 12.65
C LEU A 34 3.34 -4.25 12.24
N PRO A 35 4.17 -4.11 11.19
CA PRO A 35 5.14 -5.13 10.83
C PRO A 35 6.19 -5.34 11.93
N ASP A 36 6.66 -6.57 12.07
CA ASP A 36 7.85 -6.86 12.86
C ASP A 36 9.10 -6.55 12.03
N TYR A 37 9.80 -5.48 12.40
CA TYR A 37 10.96 -4.96 11.68
C TYR A 37 12.27 -5.69 12.01
N ASP A 38 12.33 -6.40 13.14
CA ASP A 38 13.50 -7.18 13.57
C ASP A 38 13.36 -8.67 13.16
N GLY A 39 12.25 -9.01 12.51
CA GLY A 39 11.96 -10.35 12.04
C GLY A 39 12.87 -10.82 10.91
N THR A 40 13.24 -12.10 10.94
CA THR A 40 13.90 -12.78 9.82
C THR A 40 12.86 -13.51 8.98
N TYR A 41 12.80 -13.20 7.68
CA TYR A 41 11.83 -13.79 6.76
C TYR A 41 12.53 -14.63 5.69
N ALA A 42 12.10 -15.88 5.55
CA ALA A 42 12.53 -16.73 4.46
C ALA A 42 11.66 -16.45 3.23
N VAL A 43 12.27 -15.92 2.18
CA VAL A 43 11.59 -15.53 0.94
C VAL A 43 12.25 -16.21 -0.26
N ALA A 44 11.46 -16.52 -1.27
CA ALA A 44 11.96 -16.96 -2.56
C ALA A 44 12.31 -15.73 -3.43
N GLY A 45 13.28 -15.87 -4.33
CA GLY A 45 13.62 -14.82 -5.31
C GLY A 45 14.88 -14.01 -5.00
N ILE A 46 15.52 -14.24 -3.86
CA ILE A 46 16.84 -13.68 -3.54
C ILE A 46 17.94 -14.74 -3.70
N SER A 47 19.11 -14.31 -4.17
CA SER A 47 20.28 -15.17 -4.38
C SER A 47 21.14 -15.33 -3.14
N ALA A 48 21.10 -14.34 -2.25
CA ALA A 48 21.83 -14.29 -0.98
C ALA A 48 21.00 -13.54 0.08
N PRO A 49 21.32 -13.68 1.37
CA PRO A 49 20.67 -12.90 2.43
C PRO A 49 20.79 -11.40 2.18
N VAL A 50 19.69 -10.67 2.42
CA VAL A 50 19.64 -9.20 2.38
C VAL A 50 19.37 -8.68 3.78
N GLU A 51 20.19 -7.74 4.23
CA GLU A 51 20.04 -7.09 5.53
C GLU A 51 19.30 -5.76 5.37
N VAL A 52 18.28 -5.54 6.19
CA VAL A 52 17.49 -4.30 6.23
C VAL A 52 17.71 -3.64 7.58
N VAL A 53 18.47 -2.53 7.59
CA VAL A 53 18.76 -1.77 8.80
C VAL A 53 17.95 -0.48 8.80
N ARG A 54 17.17 -0.23 9.85
CA ARG A 54 16.44 1.03 10.01
C ARG A 54 17.17 1.96 10.96
N ASP A 55 17.27 3.23 10.58
CA ASP A 55 17.83 4.26 11.46
C ASP A 55 16.83 4.73 12.53
N ASN A 56 17.23 5.69 13.36
CA ASN A 56 16.38 6.25 14.42
C ASN A 56 15.11 6.94 13.90
N ALA A 57 15.05 7.29 12.61
CA ALA A 57 13.88 7.85 11.94
C ALA A 57 13.07 6.78 11.18
N ASN A 58 13.39 5.50 11.36
CA ASN A 58 12.84 4.36 10.63
C ASN A 58 13.09 4.40 9.11
N VAL A 59 14.15 5.06 8.66
CA VAL A 59 14.54 5.03 7.24
C VAL A 59 15.31 3.73 6.97
N PRO A 60 14.84 2.88 6.03
CA PRO A 60 15.46 1.60 5.74
C PRO A 60 16.71 1.76 4.86
N HIS A 61 17.78 1.07 5.25
CA HIS A 61 19.04 0.92 4.53
C HIS A 61 19.15 -0.56 4.14
N LEU A 62 19.35 -0.83 2.85
CA LEU A 62 19.28 -2.19 2.29
C LEU A 62 20.68 -2.63 1.85
N PHE A 63 21.12 -3.79 2.33
CA PHE A 63 22.43 -4.36 2.02
C PHE A 63 22.27 -5.76 1.44
N GLY A 64 22.51 -5.91 0.14
CA GLY A 64 22.42 -7.18 -0.60
C GLY A 64 23.67 -7.47 -1.42
N ALA A 65 23.82 -8.71 -1.87
CA ALA A 65 24.98 -9.14 -2.65
C ALA A 65 24.91 -8.69 -4.13
N THR A 66 23.70 -8.55 -4.67
CA THR A 66 23.46 -8.14 -6.06
C THR A 66 22.40 -7.03 -6.13
N ASP A 67 22.42 -6.27 -7.22
CA ASP A 67 21.40 -5.23 -7.47
C ASP A 67 19.98 -5.81 -7.47
N SER A 68 19.80 -7.02 -8.02
CA SER A 68 18.51 -7.71 -8.03
C SER A 68 18.01 -8.00 -6.61
N ASP A 69 18.88 -8.48 -5.72
CA ASP A 69 18.52 -8.72 -4.31
C ASP A 69 18.13 -7.41 -3.60
N VAL A 70 18.82 -6.31 -3.91
CA VAL A 70 18.52 -4.98 -3.35
C VAL A 70 17.19 -4.43 -3.87
N PHE A 71 16.90 -4.55 -5.17
CA PHE A 71 15.61 -4.15 -5.74
C PHE A 71 14.45 -4.98 -5.19
N PHE A 72 14.66 -6.29 -5.00
CA PHE A 72 13.71 -7.16 -4.31
C PHE A 72 13.44 -6.65 -2.89
N ALA A 73 14.48 -6.41 -2.10
CA ALA A 73 14.30 -5.92 -0.73
C ALA A 73 13.64 -4.54 -0.69
N LEU A 74 13.91 -3.68 -1.67
CA LEU A 74 13.24 -2.38 -1.79
C LEU A 74 11.74 -2.54 -2.00
N GLY A 75 11.33 -3.45 -2.90
CA GLY A 75 9.92 -3.78 -3.12
C GLY A 75 9.26 -4.34 -1.86
N TYR A 76 9.95 -5.26 -1.18
CA TYR A 76 9.48 -5.87 0.06
C TYR A 76 9.25 -4.83 1.17
N VAL A 77 10.22 -3.95 1.40
CA VAL A 77 10.15 -2.90 2.44
C VAL A 77 9.13 -1.81 2.09
N HIS A 78 9.03 -1.41 0.82
CA HIS A 78 7.96 -0.50 0.39
C HIS A 78 6.58 -1.10 0.62
N ALA A 79 6.39 -2.39 0.32
CA ALA A 79 5.13 -3.07 0.59
C ALA A 79 4.88 -3.21 2.09
N GLN A 80 5.93 -3.41 2.90
CA GLN A 80 5.85 -3.44 4.37
C GLN A 80 5.35 -2.11 4.94
N ASP A 81 5.89 -0.98 4.47
CA ASP A 81 5.66 0.32 5.09
C ASP A 81 4.53 1.13 4.41
N ARG A 82 4.26 0.90 3.12
CA ARG A 82 3.45 1.78 2.25
C ARG A 82 2.41 1.03 1.42
N MET A 83 2.00 -0.18 1.83
CA MET A 83 1.08 -1.02 1.06
C MET A 83 -0.20 -0.29 0.61
N TRP A 84 -0.82 0.47 1.53
CA TRP A 84 -2.02 1.25 1.25
C TRP A 84 -1.76 2.31 0.18
N GLN A 85 -0.71 3.11 0.36
CA GLN A 85 -0.32 4.17 -0.57
C GLN A 85 -0.06 3.60 -1.97
N MET A 86 0.73 2.53 -2.07
CA MET A 86 1.03 1.86 -3.34
C MET A 86 -0.24 1.36 -4.03
N THR A 87 -1.15 0.75 -3.26
CA THR A 87 -2.42 0.23 -3.78
C THR A 87 -3.32 1.37 -4.28
N MET A 88 -3.37 2.49 -3.58
CA MET A 88 -4.14 3.67 -4.00
C MET A 88 -3.56 4.28 -5.28
N LEU A 89 -2.24 4.48 -5.34
CA LEU A 89 -1.59 5.03 -6.54
C LEU A 89 -1.81 4.14 -7.76
N ARG A 90 -1.68 2.81 -7.59
CA ARG A 90 -1.98 1.84 -8.67
C ARG A 90 -3.44 1.92 -9.13
N ARG A 91 -4.40 1.98 -8.20
CA ARG A 91 -5.83 2.11 -8.54
C ARG A 91 -6.15 3.42 -9.22
N THR A 92 -5.51 4.52 -8.82
CA THR A 92 -5.61 5.81 -9.50
C THR A 92 -5.13 5.69 -10.94
N ALA A 93 -3.93 5.16 -11.16
CA ALA A 93 -3.36 4.99 -12.50
C ALA A 93 -4.22 4.10 -13.41
N GLN A 94 -4.91 3.10 -12.84
CA GLN A 94 -5.84 2.22 -13.54
C GLN A 94 -7.25 2.83 -13.76
N GLY A 95 -7.56 3.97 -13.13
CA GLY A 95 -8.91 4.53 -13.09
C GLY A 95 -9.92 3.57 -12.44
N ARG A 96 -9.59 3.10 -11.23
CA ARG A 96 -10.36 2.15 -10.41
C ARG A 96 -10.52 2.61 -8.95
N LEU A 97 -10.42 3.91 -8.67
CA LEU A 97 -10.61 4.46 -7.32
C LEU A 97 -12.07 4.36 -6.86
N SER A 98 -13.01 4.47 -7.79
CA SER A 98 -14.45 4.45 -7.49
C SER A 98 -14.95 3.09 -7.04
N GLU A 99 -14.17 2.03 -7.25
CA GLU A 99 -14.43 0.73 -6.61
C GLU A 99 -14.34 0.79 -5.08
N LEU A 100 -13.55 1.73 -4.53
CA LEU A 100 -13.37 1.92 -3.09
C LEU A 100 -14.17 3.11 -2.55
N PHE A 101 -14.14 4.24 -3.25
CA PHE A 101 -14.69 5.51 -2.75
C PHE A 101 -16.03 5.90 -3.38
N GLY A 102 -16.56 5.07 -4.28
CA GLY A 102 -17.85 5.27 -4.92
C GLY A 102 -17.88 6.45 -5.90
N ALA A 103 -19.07 7.01 -6.12
CA ALA A 103 -19.33 7.97 -7.21
C ALA A 103 -18.49 9.26 -7.12
N ARG A 104 -17.97 9.62 -5.94
CA ARG A 104 -17.19 10.85 -5.75
C ARG A 104 -15.87 10.84 -6.54
N THR A 105 -15.29 9.67 -6.78
CA THR A 105 -14.02 9.54 -7.53
C THR A 105 -14.22 9.18 -9.00
N LEU A 106 -15.48 9.07 -9.47
CA LEU A 106 -15.79 8.69 -10.84
C LEU A 106 -15.20 9.64 -11.89
N PRO A 107 -15.22 10.98 -11.70
CA PRO A 107 -14.57 11.89 -12.66
C PRO A 107 -13.07 11.63 -12.81
N ILE A 108 -12.39 11.25 -11.72
CA ILE A 108 -10.95 10.93 -11.73
C ILE A 108 -10.72 9.66 -12.54
N ASP A 109 -11.50 8.61 -12.28
CA ASP A 109 -11.39 7.35 -13.02
C ASP A 109 -11.64 7.54 -14.52
N MET A 110 -12.63 8.36 -14.88
CA MET A 110 -12.93 8.68 -16.28
C MET A 110 -11.77 9.38 -16.96
N LEU A 111 -11.14 10.37 -16.30
CA LEU A 111 -9.98 11.08 -16.85
C LEU A 111 -8.80 10.12 -17.04
N LEU A 112 -8.47 9.34 -16.02
CA LEU A 112 -7.32 8.44 -16.02
C LEU A 112 -7.46 7.32 -17.06
N ARG A 113 -8.68 6.82 -17.29
CA ARG A 113 -8.97 5.88 -18.38
C ARG A 113 -8.90 6.51 -19.77
N ARG A 114 -9.25 7.80 -19.92
CA ARG A 114 -9.09 8.52 -21.20
C ARG A 114 -7.62 8.74 -21.56
N LEU A 115 -6.78 8.96 -20.56
CA LEU A 115 -5.33 9.08 -20.74
C LEU A 115 -4.62 7.74 -20.92
N ASP A 116 -5.30 6.63 -20.58
CA ASP A 116 -4.82 5.25 -20.65
C ASP A 116 -3.40 5.06 -20.07
N LEU A 117 -3.14 5.68 -18.92
CA LEU A 117 -1.80 5.63 -18.31
C LEU A 117 -1.33 4.19 -18.05
N TYR A 118 -2.26 3.30 -17.67
CA TYR A 118 -1.96 1.91 -17.39
C TYR A 118 -1.68 1.08 -18.66
N GLY A 119 -2.45 1.27 -19.73
CA GLY A 119 -2.16 0.65 -21.03
C GLY A 119 -0.82 1.09 -21.57
N LEU A 120 -0.51 2.38 -21.48
CA LEU A 120 0.79 2.95 -21.84
C LEU A 120 1.92 2.46 -20.95
N ALA A 121 1.69 2.23 -19.66
CA ALA A 121 2.69 1.65 -18.75
C ALA A 121 3.00 0.20 -19.13
N THR A 122 1.97 -0.57 -19.44
CA THR A 122 2.10 -1.98 -19.87
C THR A 122 2.91 -2.08 -21.16
N SER A 123 2.61 -1.25 -22.17
CA SER A 123 3.40 -1.24 -23.42
C SER A 123 4.83 -0.74 -23.21
N SER A 124 5.07 0.12 -22.22
CA SER A 124 6.41 0.62 -21.90
C SER A 124 7.32 -0.45 -21.30
N VAL A 125 6.79 -1.54 -20.71
CA VAL A 125 7.61 -2.63 -20.15
C VAL A 125 8.49 -3.27 -21.22
N ALA A 126 7.92 -3.57 -22.39
CA ALA A 126 8.65 -4.17 -23.50
C ALA A 126 9.69 -3.23 -24.13
N ALA A 127 9.63 -1.93 -23.84
CA ALA A 127 10.57 -0.93 -24.30
C ALA A 127 11.73 -0.69 -23.32
N GLN A 128 11.73 -1.31 -22.14
CA GLN A 128 12.82 -1.20 -21.18
C GLN A 128 14.03 -2.02 -21.65
N ASP A 129 15.23 -1.56 -21.29
CA ASP A 129 16.44 -2.34 -21.45
C ASP A 129 16.52 -3.46 -20.40
N ALA A 130 17.33 -4.48 -20.70
CA ALA A 130 17.44 -5.69 -19.87
C ALA A 130 17.70 -5.42 -18.37
N PRO A 131 18.64 -4.54 -17.95
CA PRO A 131 18.86 -4.32 -16.53
C PRO A 131 17.69 -3.61 -15.85
N THR A 132 17.01 -2.68 -16.53
CA THR A 132 15.82 -2.00 -15.99
C THR A 132 14.65 -2.97 -15.84
N LEU A 133 14.44 -3.86 -16.82
CA LEU A 133 13.42 -4.89 -16.73
C LEU A 133 13.68 -5.82 -15.55
N ALA A 134 14.93 -6.30 -15.40
CA ALA A 134 15.32 -7.15 -14.26
C ALA A 134 15.11 -6.46 -12.90
N ALA A 135 15.38 -5.15 -12.81
CA ALA A 135 15.12 -4.36 -11.61
C ALA A 135 13.61 -4.24 -11.31
N LEU A 136 12.78 -3.99 -12.32
CA LEU A 136 11.33 -3.90 -12.17
C LEU A 136 10.70 -5.24 -11.78
N GLU A 137 11.19 -6.34 -12.33
CA GLU A 137 10.79 -7.71 -11.99
C GLU A 137 11.17 -8.04 -10.54
N ALA A 138 12.44 -7.85 -10.16
CA ALA A 138 12.90 -8.09 -8.80
C ALA A 138 12.11 -7.25 -7.78
N TYR A 139 11.86 -5.97 -8.07
CA TYR A 139 11.02 -5.12 -7.24
C TYR A 139 9.60 -5.66 -7.10
N ALA A 140 8.97 -6.08 -8.20
CA ALA A 140 7.63 -6.65 -8.18
C ALA A 140 7.57 -7.95 -7.35
N ASP A 141 8.58 -8.81 -7.48
CA ASP A 141 8.70 -10.05 -6.72
C ASP A 141 8.84 -9.78 -5.22
N GLY A 142 9.60 -8.75 -4.84
CA GLY A 142 9.70 -8.29 -3.45
C GLY A 142 8.36 -7.85 -2.85
N VAL A 143 7.60 -7.03 -3.59
CA VAL A 143 6.24 -6.61 -3.19
C VAL A 143 5.33 -7.82 -3.04
N ASN A 144 5.42 -8.77 -3.98
CA ASN A 144 4.61 -9.98 -3.98
C ASN A 144 4.97 -10.94 -2.84
N ALA A 145 6.25 -11.02 -2.46
CA ALA A 145 6.69 -11.80 -1.32
C ALA A 145 6.09 -11.28 -0.01
N TRP A 146 6.06 -9.95 0.20
CA TRP A 146 5.37 -9.37 1.36
C TRP A 146 3.86 -9.64 1.33
N LEU A 147 3.22 -9.49 0.15
CA LEU A 147 1.80 -9.81 0.00
C LEU A 147 1.50 -11.27 0.35
N ALA A 148 2.36 -12.20 -0.04
CA ALA A 148 2.21 -13.62 0.30
C ALA A 148 2.32 -13.85 1.81
N GLU A 149 3.29 -13.20 2.47
CA GLU A 149 3.51 -13.28 3.92
C GLU A 149 2.33 -12.69 4.73
N VAL A 150 1.78 -11.57 4.27
CA VAL A 150 0.59 -10.96 4.88
C VAL A 150 -0.63 -11.88 4.75
N ASN A 151 -0.82 -12.50 3.59
CA ASN A 151 -1.95 -13.39 3.32
C ASN A 151 -1.85 -14.71 4.11
N SER A 152 -0.65 -15.27 4.27
CA SER A 152 -0.43 -16.53 4.99
C SER A 152 -0.43 -16.33 6.52
N GLY A 153 0.14 -15.22 7.01
CA GLY A 153 0.37 -14.98 8.44
C GLY A 153 -0.77 -14.28 9.18
N ALA A 154 -1.87 -13.92 8.51
CA ALA A 154 -2.96 -13.12 9.07
C ALA A 154 -2.48 -11.82 9.75
N ARG A 155 -1.39 -11.22 9.25
CA ARG A 155 -0.68 -10.05 9.80
C ARG A 155 -1.34 -8.73 9.40
N GLY A 156 -2.65 -8.63 9.64
CA GLY A 156 -3.39 -7.37 9.51
C GLY A 156 -3.38 -6.75 8.11
N ARG A 157 -3.69 -7.53 7.07
CA ARG A 157 -3.86 -7.09 5.66
C ARG A 157 -2.77 -6.16 5.08
N GLY A 158 -1.63 -5.99 5.75
CA GLY A 158 -0.54 -5.11 5.33
C GLY A 158 -0.76 -3.61 5.57
N ALA A 159 -1.94 -3.19 6.05
CA ALA A 159 -2.20 -1.81 6.50
C ALA A 159 -3.53 -1.70 7.30
N PRO A 160 -3.64 -0.81 8.30
CA PRO A 160 -4.88 -0.56 9.04
C PRO A 160 -6.08 -0.24 8.13
N GLU A 161 -5.87 0.53 7.07
CA GLU A 161 -6.91 0.99 6.15
C GLU A 161 -7.58 -0.17 5.41
N MET A 162 -6.87 -1.27 5.19
CA MET A 162 -7.42 -2.45 4.50
C MET A 162 -8.42 -3.24 5.35
N TRP A 163 -8.55 -2.94 6.64
CA TRP A 163 -9.65 -3.44 7.47
C TRP A 163 -10.97 -2.75 7.15
N ILE A 164 -10.92 -1.46 6.81
CA ILE A 164 -12.08 -0.64 6.43
C ILE A 164 -12.41 -0.88 4.96
N PHE A 165 -11.40 -0.87 4.10
CA PHE A 165 -11.52 -1.05 2.66
C PHE A 165 -11.05 -2.44 2.26
N ASN A 166 -11.91 -3.44 2.48
CA ASN A 166 -11.59 -4.83 2.18
C ASN A 166 -11.66 -5.11 0.67
N HIS A 167 -10.54 -4.98 -0.03
CA HIS A 167 -10.42 -5.37 -1.44
C HIS A 167 -9.23 -6.29 -1.67
N PRO A 168 -9.38 -7.28 -2.57
CA PRO A 168 -8.27 -8.14 -2.96
C PRO A 168 -7.20 -7.30 -3.68
N VAL A 169 -5.95 -7.49 -3.25
CA VAL A 169 -4.79 -6.88 -3.89
C VAL A 169 -4.25 -7.88 -4.90
N ALA A 170 -4.33 -7.53 -6.19
CA ALA A 170 -3.69 -8.33 -7.23
C ALA A 170 -2.15 -8.25 -7.09
N PRO A 171 -1.42 -9.31 -7.47
CA PRO A 171 0.03 -9.30 -7.51
C PRO A 171 0.56 -8.06 -8.25
N TRP A 172 1.63 -7.48 -7.73
CA TRP A 172 2.36 -6.41 -8.37
C TRP A 172 3.01 -6.91 -9.66
N GLN A 173 3.00 -6.08 -10.69
CA GLN A 173 3.66 -6.35 -11.97
C GLN A 173 4.65 -5.22 -12.29
N PRO A 174 5.68 -5.45 -13.14
CA PRO A 174 6.59 -4.40 -13.60
C PRO A 174 5.87 -3.14 -14.13
N ALA A 175 4.76 -3.35 -14.85
CA ALA A 175 3.93 -2.28 -15.38
C ALA A 175 3.33 -1.37 -14.29
N ASP A 176 3.06 -1.89 -13.08
CA ASP A 176 2.47 -1.11 -11.99
C ASP A 176 3.44 -0.02 -11.51
N SER A 177 4.74 -0.31 -11.45
CA SER A 177 5.77 0.67 -11.10
C SER A 177 5.88 1.78 -12.15
N LEU A 178 5.85 1.42 -13.44
CA LEU A 178 5.83 2.39 -14.53
C LEU A 178 4.55 3.24 -14.54
N ALA A 179 3.41 2.64 -14.18
CA ALA A 179 2.14 3.35 -14.08
C ALA A 179 2.17 4.43 -12.98
N ILE A 180 2.79 4.13 -11.84
CA ILE A 180 2.99 5.13 -10.77
C ILE A 180 3.89 6.27 -11.26
N LEU A 181 4.99 5.96 -11.94
CA LEU A 181 5.87 6.99 -12.50
C LEU A 181 5.13 7.91 -13.49
N LYS A 182 4.32 7.34 -14.39
CA LYS A 182 3.49 8.13 -15.33
C LYS A 182 2.44 8.97 -14.60
N LEU A 183 1.83 8.44 -13.54
CA LEU A 183 0.88 9.18 -12.71
C LEU A 183 1.56 10.38 -12.03
N MET A 184 2.75 10.20 -11.47
CA MET A 184 3.53 11.28 -10.87
C MET A 184 3.91 12.33 -11.92
N ALA A 185 4.34 11.91 -13.12
CA ALA A 185 4.65 12.82 -14.22
C ALA A 185 3.43 13.67 -14.64
N LEU A 186 2.24 13.07 -14.67
CA LEU A 186 0.99 13.79 -14.93
C LEU A 186 0.70 14.84 -13.84
N GLN A 187 0.86 14.49 -12.56
CA GLN A 187 0.63 15.42 -11.45
C GLN A 187 1.59 16.60 -11.44
N LEU A 188 2.82 16.41 -11.92
CA LEU A 188 3.81 17.47 -12.06
C LEU A 188 3.58 18.34 -13.32
N SER A 189 2.66 17.95 -14.20
CA SER A 189 2.34 18.65 -15.44
C SER A 189 1.15 19.62 -15.24
N SER A 190 1.42 20.78 -14.65
CA SER A 190 0.37 21.77 -14.29
C SER A 190 -0.12 22.68 -15.43
N HIS A 191 0.48 22.57 -16.62
CA HIS A 191 0.21 23.51 -17.74
C HIS A 191 -1.10 23.22 -18.48
N LEU A 192 -1.53 21.95 -18.50
CA LEU A 192 -2.64 21.50 -19.35
C LEU A 192 -3.97 22.15 -18.97
N GLU A 193 -4.24 22.33 -17.67
CA GLU A 193 -5.44 23.02 -17.20
C GLU A 193 -5.38 24.54 -17.49
N ALA A 194 -4.21 25.15 -17.35
CA ALA A 194 -4.01 26.57 -17.64
C ALA A 194 -4.14 26.89 -19.14
N GLU A 195 -3.75 25.96 -20.02
CA GLU A 195 -3.90 26.13 -21.48
C GLU A 195 -5.35 26.00 -21.94
N VAL A 196 -6.15 25.11 -21.35
CA VAL A 196 -7.57 24.94 -21.71
C VAL A 196 -8.42 26.16 -21.33
N LEU A 197 -8.01 26.91 -20.30
CA LEU A 197 -8.72 28.10 -19.83
C LEU A 197 -8.32 29.40 -20.56
N ARG A 198 -7.26 29.38 -21.36
CA ARG A 198 -6.74 30.53 -22.10
C ARG A 198 -7.42 30.71 -23.45
#